data_AF-A0A7V8FEK6-F1
#
_entry.id   AF-A0A7V8FEK6-F1
#
_cell.length_a   1.000
_cell.length_b   1.000
_cell.length_c   1.000
_cell.angle_alpha   90.00
_cell.angle_beta   90.00
_cell.angle_gamma   90.00
#
_symmetry.space_group_name_H-M   'P 1'
#
loop_
_entity.id
_entity.type
_entity.pdbx_description
1 polymer ?
#
loop_
_entity_poly.entity_id
_entity_poly.type
_entity_poly.pdbx_seq_one_letter_code
_entity_poly.pdbx_strand_id
1 'polypeptide(L)'
;MSGETTAGALTRLPGLLAKETPSMVVIALGGNDALRGLTPAQVQANLEKMVQASQKAGAKVLLLGIDVPPNYGPAYRQRLAAVYRSVSGQYHVPLLPFLLEGVALQPGLMQADGLHPTAQAQPKVLDNVWPLLKPLL
;
A
#
# COMPACT_ATOMS: atom_id res chain seq x y z
N MET A 1 6.99 -6.08 -6.46
CA MET A 1 7.64 -7.41 -6.56
C MET A 1 7.34 -8.17 -5.27
N SER A 2 7.44 -9.50 -5.26
CA SER A 2 7.29 -10.24 -3.98
C SER A 2 8.41 -9.82 -3.02
N GLY A 3 8.07 -9.60 -1.75
CA GLY A 3 9.03 -9.16 -0.72
C GLY A 3 9.45 -7.68 -0.78
N GLU A 4 8.80 -6.85 -1.59
CA GLU A 4 9.15 -5.44 -1.75
C GLU A 4 8.90 -4.60 -0.49
N THR A 5 9.86 -3.75 -0.11
CA THR A 5 9.71 -2.72 0.94
C THR A 5 9.48 -1.34 0.33
N THR A 6 8.98 -0.39 1.14
CA THR A 6 8.89 1.02 0.71
C THR A 6 10.24 1.62 0.33
N ALA A 7 11.32 1.24 1.02
CA ALA A 7 12.67 1.71 0.72
C ALA A 7 13.15 1.21 -0.66
N GLY A 8 12.97 -0.09 -0.95
CA GLY A 8 13.35 -0.67 -2.25
C GLY A 8 12.53 -0.10 -3.40
N ALA A 9 11.22 0.10 -3.19
CA ALA A 9 10.36 0.75 -4.17
C ALA A 9 10.76 2.20 -4.46
N LEU A 10 11.06 2.98 -3.42
CA LEU A 10 11.48 4.37 -3.56
C LEU A 10 12.75 4.49 -4.43
N THR A 11 13.72 3.58 -4.27
CA THR A 11 14.94 3.58 -5.10
C THR A 11 14.65 3.40 -6.59
N ARG A 12 13.67 2.56 -6.95
CA ARG A 12 13.37 2.25 -8.36
C ARG A 12 12.35 3.19 -9.00
N LEU A 13 11.49 3.82 -8.20
CA LEU A 13 10.37 4.61 -8.68
C LEU A 13 10.76 5.70 -9.70
N PRO A 14 11.83 6.51 -9.51
CA PRO A 14 12.19 7.54 -10.48
C PRO A 14 12.45 7.00 -11.90
N GLY A 15 13.13 5.85 -12.00
CA GLY A 15 13.39 5.21 -13.29
C GLY A 15 12.12 4.68 -13.94
N LEU A 16 11.18 4.14 -13.16
CA LEU A 16 9.88 3.69 -13.65
C LEU A 16 9.01 4.86 -14.13
N LEU A 17 8.96 5.96 -13.38
CA LEU A 17 8.20 7.16 -13.76
C LEU A 17 8.71 7.74 -15.09
N ALA A 18 10.04 7.81 -15.27
CA ALA A 18 10.65 8.32 -16.49
C ALA A 18 10.40 7.40 -17.69
N LYS A 19 10.38 6.08 -17.47
CA LYS A 19 10.22 5.09 -18.54
C LYS A 19 8.76 4.91 -18.97
N GLU A 20 7.84 4.85 -18.02
CA GLU A 20 6.45 4.47 -18.27
C GLU A 20 5.52 5.68 -18.44
N THR A 21 5.92 6.87 -17.99
CA THR A 21 5.13 8.13 -18.04
C THR A 21 3.66 7.92 -17.63
N PRO A 22 3.39 7.32 -16.45
CA PRO A 22 2.05 6.88 -16.12
C PRO A 22 1.12 8.06 -15.83
N SER A 23 -0.14 7.98 -16.27
CA SER A 23 -1.20 8.89 -15.80
C SER A 23 -1.58 8.65 -14.34
N MET A 24 -1.26 7.47 -13.80
CA MET A 24 -1.59 7.08 -12.43
C MET A 24 -0.57 6.11 -11.81
N VAL A 25 -0.32 6.28 -10.52
CA VAL A 25 0.48 5.36 -9.69
C VAL A 25 -0.38 4.84 -8.55
N VAL A 26 -0.53 3.53 -8.45
CA VAL A 26 -1.18 2.86 -7.31
C VAL A 26 -0.09 2.31 -6.38
N ILE A 27 -0.06 2.76 -5.13
CA ILE A 27 0.96 2.37 -4.15
C ILE A 27 0.34 1.42 -3.12
N ALA A 28 0.81 0.17 -3.10
CA ALA A 28 0.39 -0.86 -2.16
C ALA A 28 1.63 -1.50 -1.49
N LEU A 29 2.25 -0.78 -0.56
CA LEU A 29 3.52 -1.13 0.09
C LEU A 29 3.45 -0.85 1.59
N GLY A 30 4.33 -1.50 2.36
CA GLY A 30 4.41 -1.36 3.82
C GLY A 30 4.30 -2.68 4.58
N GLY A 31 3.78 -3.74 3.96
CA GLY A 31 3.66 -5.06 4.60
C GLY A 31 5.02 -5.70 4.91
N ASN A 32 5.94 -5.73 3.93
CA ASN A 32 7.27 -6.31 4.14
C ASN A 32 8.18 -5.43 4.99
N ASP A 33 7.88 -4.14 5.11
CA ASP A 33 8.63 -3.21 5.94
C ASP A 33 8.64 -3.67 7.41
N ALA A 34 7.49 -4.13 7.92
CA ALA A 34 7.39 -4.72 9.25
C ALA A 34 8.16 -6.03 9.38
N LEU A 35 8.17 -6.87 8.35
CA LEU A 35 8.95 -8.13 8.30
C LEU A 35 10.45 -7.87 8.24
N ARG A 36 10.87 -6.72 7.69
CA ARG A 36 12.28 -6.33 7.48
C ARG A 36 12.78 -5.31 8.51
N GLY A 37 12.00 -5.02 9.55
CA GLY A 37 12.42 -4.18 10.67
C GLY A 37 12.38 -2.67 10.42
N LEU A 38 11.66 -2.21 9.39
CA LEU A 38 11.44 -0.77 9.18
C LEU A 38 10.39 -0.23 10.16
N THR A 39 10.70 0.93 10.72
CA THR A 39 9.79 1.64 11.61
C THR A 39 8.65 2.32 10.82
N PRO A 40 7.47 2.54 11.42
CA PRO A 40 6.39 3.28 10.77
C PRO A 40 6.83 4.67 10.29
N ALA A 41 7.75 5.35 10.99
CA ALA A 41 8.29 6.63 10.57
C ALA A 41 9.11 6.53 9.25
N GLN A 42 9.89 5.45 9.08
CA GLN A 42 10.60 5.20 7.82
C GLN A 42 9.63 4.86 6.69
N VAL A 43 8.62 4.04 6.97
CA VAL A 43 7.54 3.74 6.01
C VAL A 43 6.86 5.02 5.56
N GLN A 44 6.51 5.90 6.48
CA GLN A 44 5.92 7.20 6.19
C GLN A 44 6.83 8.03 5.29
N ALA A 45 8.06 8.31 5.71
CA ALA A 45 8.99 9.13 4.93
C ALA A 45 9.22 8.59 3.51
N ASN A 46 9.21 7.26 3.33
CA ASN A 46 9.33 6.65 2.02
C ASN A 46 8.07 6.84 1.18
N LEU A 47 6.88 6.58 1.74
CA LEU A 47 5.61 6.78 1.04
C LEU A 47 5.41 8.25 0.64
N GLU A 48 5.73 9.20 1.52
CA GLU A 48 5.67 10.63 1.22
C GLU A 48 6.52 10.98 -0.01
N LYS A 49 7.78 10.52 -0.06
CA LYS A 49 8.66 10.75 -1.21
C LYS A 49 8.13 10.10 -2.48
N MET A 50 7.54 8.90 -2.37
CA MET A 50 6.95 8.21 -3.53
C MET A 50 5.73 8.96 -4.08
N VAL A 51 4.85 9.45 -3.21
CA VAL A 51 3.68 10.25 -3.59
C VAL A 51 4.12 11.55 -4.26
N GLN A 52 5.07 12.28 -3.65
CA GLN A 52 5.63 13.51 -4.22
C GLN A 52 6.24 13.29 -5.60
N ALA A 53 7.08 12.25 -5.75
CA ALA A 53 7.72 11.96 -7.03
C ALA A 53 6.68 11.63 -8.12
N SER A 54 5.65 10.86 -7.78
CA SER A 54 4.58 10.48 -8.69
C SER A 54 3.74 11.69 -9.14
N GLN A 55 3.33 12.55 -8.19
CA GLN A 55 2.59 13.78 -8.50
C GLN A 55 3.44 14.76 -9.32
N LYS A 56 4.74 14.90 -9.01
CA LYS A 56 5.67 15.73 -9.79
C LYS A 56 5.83 15.23 -11.23
N ALA A 57 5.71 13.92 -11.46
CA ALA A 57 5.69 13.33 -12.79
C ALA A 57 4.34 13.49 -13.52
N GLY A 58 3.37 14.17 -12.92
CA GLY A 58 2.03 14.39 -13.50
C GLY A 58 1.05 13.24 -13.27
N ALA A 59 1.41 12.23 -12.48
CA ALA A 59 0.55 11.09 -12.21
C ALA A 59 -0.43 11.37 -11.05
N LYS A 60 -1.69 10.95 -11.21
CA LYS A 60 -2.59 10.76 -10.06
C LYS A 60 -2.04 9.65 -9.16
N VAL A 61 -2.33 9.70 -7.86
CA VAL A 61 -1.87 8.66 -6.93
C VAL A 61 -3.04 8.08 -6.16
N LEU A 62 -3.10 6.75 -6.05
CA LEU A 62 -3.99 6.02 -5.16
C LEU A 62 -3.15 5.26 -4.14
N LEU A 63 -3.39 5.50 -2.85
CA LEU A 63 -2.70 4.82 -1.76
C LEU A 63 -3.56 3.67 -1.24
N LEU A 64 -2.99 2.46 -1.18
CA LEU A 64 -3.63 1.27 -0.62
C LEU A 64 -2.92 0.90 0.68
N GLY A 65 -3.61 1.07 1.80
CA GLY A 65 -3.13 0.75 3.13
C GLY A 65 -2.98 -0.75 3.34
N ILE A 66 -1.96 -1.10 4.13
CA ILE A 66 -1.64 -2.47 4.54
C ILE A 66 -1.66 -2.55 6.06
N ASP A 67 -2.18 -3.64 6.60
CA ASP A 67 -2.09 -3.97 8.02
C ASP A 67 -1.13 -5.17 8.20
N VAL A 68 -0.67 -5.36 9.43
CA VAL A 68 0.22 -6.46 9.82
C VAL A 68 -0.47 -7.40 10.80
N PRO A 69 0.00 -8.65 10.93
CA PRO A 69 -0.69 -9.62 11.80
C PRO A 69 -0.71 -9.19 13.28
N PRO A 70 -1.68 -9.69 14.08
CA PRO A 70 -1.88 -9.24 15.47
C PRO A 70 -0.65 -9.39 16.39
N ASN A 71 0.27 -10.30 16.09
CA ASN A 71 1.49 -10.53 16.87
C ASN A 71 2.47 -9.33 16.86
N TYR A 72 2.33 -8.37 15.94
CA TYR A 72 3.07 -7.09 15.97
C TYR A 72 2.57 -6.11 17.04
N GLY A 73 1.45 -6.42 17.68
CA GLY A 73 0.87 -5.64 18.76
C GLY A 73 0.03 -4.45 18.26
N PRO A 74 -0.99 -4.05 19.04
CA PRO A 74 -1.95 -3.02 18.64
C PRO A 74 -1.29 -1.65 18.42
N ALA A 75 -0.27 -1.29 19.22
CA ALA A 75 0.42 -0.01 19.11
C ALA A 75 1.17 0.15 17.77
N TYR A 76 1.82 -0.92 17.28
CA TYR A 76 2.50 -0.87 15.98
C TYR A 76 1.47 -0.73 14.84
N ARG A 77 0.42 -1.56 14.87
CA ARG A 77 -0.66 -1.54 13.87
C ARG A 77 -1.35 -0.18 13.78
N GLN A 78 -1.67 0.43 14.93
CA GLN A 78 -2.25 1.77 14.99
C GLN A 78 -1.33 2.84 14.39
N ARG A 79 -0.03 2.80 14.70
CA ARG A 79 0.95 3.72 14.11
C ARG A 79 1.05 3.52 12.60
N LEU A 80 1.10 2.28 12.13
CA LEU A 80 1.16 1.98 10.70
C LEU A 80 -0.11 2.45 9.97
N ALA A 81 -1.30 2.23 10.53
CA ALA A 81 -2.54 2.77 9.98
C ALA A 81 -2.55 4.31 9.94
N ALA A 82 -2.00 4.95 10.98
CA ALA A 82 -1.87 6.41 11.03
C ALA A 82 -0.92 6.95 9.96
N VAL A 83 0.14 6.22 9.58
CA VAL A 83 1.03 6.59 8.47
C VAL A 83 0.23 6.79 7.19
N TYR A 84 -0.57 5.81 6.76
CA TYR A 84 -1.33 5.93 5.50
C TYR A 84 -2.32 7.09 5.54
N ARG A 85 -3.00 7.32 6.68
CA ARG A 85 -3.91 8.47 6.84
C ARG A 85 -3.17 9.80 6.78
N SER A 86 -2.00 9.89 7.41
CA SER A 86 -1.16 11.10 7.40
C SER A 86 -0.70 11.43 5.98
N VAL A 87 -0.17 10.45 5.26
CA VAL A 87 0.28 10.63 3.87
C VAL A 87 -0.90 11.01 2.97
N SER A 88 -2.04 10.32 3.10
CA SER A 88 -3.25 10.63 2.33
C SER A 88 -3.73 12.06 2.57
N GLY A 89 -3.83 12.48 3.83
CA GLY A 89 -4.28 13.83 4.19
C GLY A 89 -3.31 14.93 3.76
N GLN A 90 -2.00 14.72 3.95
CA GLN A 90 -0.98 15.72 3.60
C GLN A 90 -0.88 15.95 2.10
N TYR A 91 -0.93 14.89 1.30
CA TYR A 91 -0.75 14.97 -0.15
C TYR A 91 -2.07 14.94 -0.95
N HIS A 92 -3.20 14.92 -0.24
CA HIS A 92 -4.55 14.92 -0.83
C HIS A 92 -4.76 13.79 -1.84
N VAL A 93 -4.26 12.58 -1.51
CA VAL A 93 -4.40 11.39 -2.35
C VAL A 93 -5.47 10.46 -1.77
N PRO A 94 -6.36 9.86 -2.60
CA PRO A 94 -7.30 8.86 -2.14
C PRO A 94 -6.62 7.69 -1.43
N LEU A 95 -7.29 7.18 -0.40
CA LEU A 95 -6.79 6.09 0.44
C LEU A 95 -7.84 4.97 0.55
N LEU A 96 -7.43 3.75 0.23
CA LEU A 96 -8.07 2.53 0.74
C LEU A 96 -7.41 2.20 2.09
N PRO A 97 -8.09 2.28 3.24
CA PRO A 97 -7.42 2.10 4.54
C PRO A 97 -6.77 0.73 4.73
N PHE A 98 -7.38 -0.32 4.16
CA PHE A 98 -6.84 -1.68 4.20
C PHE A 98 -7.22 -2.46 2.94
N LEU A 99 -6.21 -2.97 2.23
CA LEU A 99 -6.38 -3.69 0.96
C LEU A 99 -7.19 -4.98 1.10
N LEU A 100 -6.97 -5.73 2.18
CA LEU A 100 -7.55 -7.06 2.39
C LEU A 100 -8.76 -7.04 3.33
N GLU A 101 -9.46 -5.90 3.38
CA GLU A 101 -10.72 -5.77 4.12
C GLU A 101 -11.73 -6.83 3.66
N GLY A 102 -12.36 -7.52 4.60
CA GLY A 102 -13.23 -8.66 4.31
C GLY A 102 -12.55 -9.87 3.65
N VAL A 103 -11.21 -9.92 3.53
CA VAL A 103 -10.45 -11.06 2.99
C VAL A 103 -9.57 -11.70 4.05
N ALA A 104 -8.78 -10.90 4.78
CA ALA A 104 -7.72 -11.38 5.67
C ALA A 104 -8.21 -12.32 6.79
N LEU A 105 -9.47 -12.21 7.22
CA LEU A 105 -10.06 -13.02 8.28
C LEU A 105 -11.07 -14.06 7.77
N GLN A 106 -11.26 -14.16 6.46
CA GLN A 106 -12.23 -15.10 5.89
C GLN A 106 -11.59 -16.48 5.64
N PRO A 107 -12.15 -17.56 6.19
CA PRO A 107 -11.67 -18.91 5.94
C PRO A 107 -11.62 -19.23 4.43
N GLY A 108 -10.52 -19.83 3.99
CA GLY A 108 -10.31 -20.22 2.58
C GLY A 108 -9.90 -19.08 1.64
N LEU A 109 -9.89 -17.82 2.09
CA LEU A 109 -9.47 -16.67 1.27
C LEU A 109 -7.99 -16.28 1.45
N MET A 110 -7.31 -16.87 2.43
CA MET A 110 -5.86 -16.71 2.65
C MET A 110 -5.13 -18.03 2.36
N GLN A 111 -3.91 -17.93 1.84
CA GLN A 111 -3.00 -19.04 1.63
C GLN A 111 -2.56 -19.63 2.98
N ALA A 112 -1.88 -20.77 2.95
CA ALA A 112 -1.44 -21.49 4.15
C ALA A 112 -0.50 -20.67 5.05
N ASP A 113 0.14 -19.62 4.52
CA ASP A 113 0.98 -18.70 5.30
C ASP A 113 0.19 -17.66 6.12
N GLY A 114 -1.12 -17.51 5.87
CA GLY A 114 -1.97 -16.53 6.55
C GLY A 114 -1.68 -15.07 6.19
N LEU A 115 -0.84 -14.81 5.17
CA LEU A 115 -0.40 -13.48 4.77
C LEU A 115 -0.87 -13.09 3.37
N HIS A 116 -0.95 -14.07 2.46
CA HIS A 116 -1.29 -13.81 1.07
C HIS A 116 -2.71 -14.28 0.73
N PRO A 117 -3.50 -13.48 -0.03
CA PRO A 117 -4.80 -13.93 -0.50
C PRO A 117 -4.68 -15.09 -1.51
N THR A 118 -5.67 -15.96 -1.53
CA THR A 118 -5.79 -17.02 -2.55
C THR A 118 -6.24 -16.44 -3.90
N ALA A 119 -6.21 -17.26 -4.96
CA ALA A 119 -6.79 -16.89 -6.25
C ALA A 119 -8.29 -16.59 -6.14
N GLN A 120 -9.01 -17.33 -5.30
CA GLN A 120 -10.45 -17.14 -5.06
C GLN A 120 -10.77 -15.78 -4.40
N ALA A 121 -9.83 -15.20 -3.66
CA ALA A 121 -10.01 -13.91 -3.00
C ALA A 121 -9.83 -12.71 -3.94
N GLN A 122 -9.20 -12.88 -5.11
CA GLN A 122 -8.83 -11.76 -5.99
C GLN A 122 -10.01 -10.89 -6.45
N PRO A 123 -11.20 -11.44 -6.81
CA PRO A 123 -12.37 -10.61 -7.13
C PRO A 123 -12.77 -9.69 -5.98
N LYS A 124 -12.68 -10.17 -4.73
CA LYS A 124 -13.02 -9.37 -3.56
C LYS A 124 -11.98 -8.31 -3.25
N VAL A 125 -10.70 -8.61 -3.48
CA VAL A 125 -9.63 -7.60 -3.42
C VAL A 125 -9.86 -6.50 -4.46
N LEU A 126 -10.31 -6.85 -5.68
CA LEU A 126 -10.69 -5.88 -6.69
C LEU A 126 -11.87 -5.02 -6.23
N ASP A 127 -12.92 -5.61 -5.64
CA ASP A 127 -14.08 -4.89 -5.13
C ASP A 127 -13.72 -3.84 -4.08
N ASN A 128 -12.65 -4.07 -3.30
CA ASN A 128 -12.14 -3.08 -2.35
C ASN A 128 -11.47 -1.88 -3.05
N VAL A 129 -10.74 -2.12 -4.15
CA VAL A 129 -9.94 -1.10 -4.85
C VAL A 129 -10.77 -0.32 -5.87
N TRP A 130 -11.67 -1.01 -6.57
CA TRP A 130 -12.37 -0.51 -7.74
C TRP A 130 -13.17 0.79 -7.52
N PRO A 131 -13.91 0.97 -6.41
CA PRO A 131 -14.65 2.21 -6.14
C PRO A 131 -13.75 3.45 -6.07
N LEU A 132 -12.50 3.28 -5.66
CA LEU A 132 -11.50 4.36 -5.55
C LEU A 132 -10.71 4.55 -6.84
N LEU A 133 -10.43 3.45 -7.54
CA LEU A 133 -9.63 3.47 -8.77
C LEU A 133 -10.42 3.99 -9.98
N LYS A 134 -11.66 3.50 -10.17
CA LYS A 134 -12.46 3.79 -11.37
C LYS A 134 -12.67 5.30 -11.63
N PRO A 135 -12.96 6.16 -10.62
CA PRO A 135 -13.12 7.59 -10.85
C PRO A 135 -11.84 8.34 -11.23
N LEU A 136 -10.67 7.71 -11.04
CA LEU A 136 -9.37 8.33 -11.33
C LEU A 136 -8.89 8.05 -12.76
N LEU A 137 -9.46 7.05 -13.43
CA LEU A 137 -9.15 6.65 -14.81
C LEU A 137 -9.68 7.63 -15.85
#